data_AF-A0A0F9J587-F1
#
_entry.id   AF-A0A0F9J587-F1
#
_cell.length_a   1.000
_cell.length_b   1.000
_cell.length_c   1.000
_cell.angle_alpha   90.00
_cell.angle_beta   90.00
_cell.angle_gamma   90.00
#
_symmetry.space_group_name_H-M   'P 1'
#
loop_
_entity.id
_entity.type
_entity.pdbx_description
1 polymer ?
#
loop_
_entity_poly.entity_id
_entity_poly.type
_entity_poly.pdbx_seq_one_letter_code
_entity_poly.pdbx_strand_id
1 'polypeptide(L)'
;MSIKFRKSVFGSTLLISGCCIGAGILGLPLVSFSSGFFLSLIPLIISWSYMYLSGLMLLEIYIGEKKNINLTGLLKKTLGDRGKIIGAGLFLFLFYSILTAYLNASSIIIQDSIKSIFKIDISQTFTLIINGLLLFFIILFKTRKIDFINRFLVFIMFFFYLCLVGLGSFQVNLENFITSHNVNTIIYAMPVFIVSFGYQNLIPTISHYLNYDIKSIKSAIFRGTILSLIVYLIWNFIILGMISNKSLSMTESNTIFITRLFKYSSPMIMFLINNFAFFAIITSLLTVSLSFVNFLSDSSESQKNRAFYTACTIIPPRYFFSYRSKHFPSCS
;
A
#
# COMPACT_ATOMS: atom_id res chain seq x y z
N MET A 1 -5.55 -8.45 -31.76
CA MET A 1 -4.68 -8.89 -30.64
C MET A 1 -4.19 -7.74 -29.74
N SER A 2 -3.91 -6.55 -30.30
CA SER A 2 -3.37 -5.36 -29.58
C SER A 2 -4.25 -4.78 -28.47
N ILE A 3 -5.58 -4.80 -28.60
CA ILE A 3 -6.51 -4.18 -27.62
C ILE A 3 -6.54 -4.96 -26.29
N LYS A 4 -6.46 -6.30 -26.34
CA LYS A 4 -6.45 -7.16 -25.14
C LYS A 4 -5.16 -6.98 -24.33
N PHE A 5 -4.02 -6.79 -25.02
CA PHE A 5 -2.72 -6.49 -24.42
C PHE A 5 -2.66 -5.09 -23.80
N ARG A 6 -3.17 -4.05 -24.49
CA ARG A 6 -3.25 -2.68 -23.92
C ARG A 6 -4.10 -2.63 -22.65
N LYS A 7 -5.22 -3.36 -22.62
CA LYS A 7 -6.06 -3.49 -21.41
C LYS A 7 -5.35 -4.22 -20.25
N SER A 8 -4.37 -5.07 -20.55
CA SER A 8 -3.59 -5.80 -19.54
C SER A 8 -2.53 -4.91 -18.88
N VAL A 9 -1.77 -4.13 -19.67
CA VAL A 9 -0.74 -3.19 -19.15
C VAL A 9 -1.36 -2.11 -18.26
N PHE A 10 -2.52 -1.57 -18.64
CA PHE A 10 -3.23 -0.60 -17.83
C PHE A 10 -3.67 -1.17 -16.47
N GLY A 11 -4.15 -2.42 -16.43
CA GLY A 11 -4.47 -3.10 -15.17
C GLY A 11 -3.26 -3.30 -14.28
N SER A 12 -2.16 -3.79 -14.85
CA SER A 12 -0.90 -3.95 -14.12
C SER A 12 -0.36 -2.63 -13.60
N THR A 13 -0.51 -1.54 -14.37
CA THR A 13 -0.13 -0.19 -13.93
C THR A 13 -0.93 0.22 -12.68
N LEU A 14 -2.26 0.02 -12.71
CA LEU A 14 -3.13 0.35 -11.58
C LEU A 14 -2.93 -0.57 -10.36
N LEU A 15 -2.57 -1.84 -10.58
CA LEU A 15 -2.20 -2.77 -9.51
C LEU A 15 -0.93 -2.30 -8.80
N ILE A 16 0.09 -1.89 -9.55
CA ILE A 16 1.34 -1.37 -8.98
C ILE A 16 1.08 -0.07 -8.24
N SER A 17 0.36 0.88 -8.85
CA SER A 17 0.10 2.17 -8.20
C SER A 17 -0.77 2.03 -6.95
N GLY A 18 -1.80 1.18 -6.99
CA GLY A 18 -2.65 0.91 -5.82
C GLY A 18 -1.89 0.20 -4.69
N CYS A 19 -0.87 -0.59 -5.02
CA CYS A 19 0.02 -1.21 -4.03
C CYS A 19 0.97 -0.21 -3.37
N CYS A 20 1.55 0.71 -4.14
CA CYS A 20 2.42 1.74 -3.58
C CYS A 20 1.60 2.72 -2.72
N ILE A 21 0.57 3.36 -3.30
CA ILE A 21 -0.16 4.47 -2.65
C ILE A 21 -0.61 4.09 -1.23
N GLY A 22 -1.34 2.98 -1.11
CA GLY A 22 -1.58 2.25 0.14
C GLY A 22 -1.89 3.08 1.38
N ALA A 23 -1.61 2.52 2.56
CA ALA A 23 -1.69 3.26 3.83
C ALA A 23 -0.56 4.31 3.97
N GLY A 24 0.54 4.15 3.22
CA GLY A 24 1.75 4.95 3.36
C GLY A 24 1.53 6.43 3.07
N ILE A 25 0.66 6.75 2.10
CA ILE A 25 0.40 8.14 1.67
C ILE A 25 -0.02 9.08 2.81
N LEU A 26 -0.76 8.57 3.80
CA LEU A 26 -1.22 9.38 4.94
C LEU A 26 -0.09 9.73 5.91
N GLY A 27 0.97 8.91 5.96
CA GLY A 27 2.12 9.13 6.85
C GLY A 27 3.26 9.93 6.21
N LEU A 28 3.30 10.05 4.87
CA LEU A 28 4.38 10.75 4.16
C LEU A 28 4.55 12.21 4.61
N PRO A 29 3.49 13.03 4.78
CA PRO A 29 3.68 14.42 5.17
C PRO A 29 4.20 14.56 6.60
N LEU A 30 3.85 13.63 7.51
CA LEU A 30 4.29 13.67 8.90
C LEU A 30 5.81 13.50 9.03
N VAL A 31 6.38 12.55 8.29
CA VAL A 31 7.84 12.35 8.27
C VAL A 31 8.56 13.46 7.50
N SER A 32 7.92 13.98 6.46
CA SER A 32 8.47 15.07 5.64
C SER A 32 8.43 16.42 6.36
N PHE A 33 7.48 16.64 7.26
CA PHE A 33 7.31 17.90 7.99
C PHE A 33 8.59 18.33 8.71
N SER A 34 9.28 17.36 9.32
CA SER A 34 10.52 17.61 10.07
C SER A 34 11.70 18.11 9.22
N SER A 35 11.70 17.85 7.91
CA SER A 35 12.75 18.29 6.98
C SER A 35 12.27 19.43 6.07
N GLY A 36 10.95 19.60 5.91
CA GLY A 36 10.33 20.55 5.00
C GLY A 36 10.14 19.98 3.59
N PHE A 37 9.24 20.61 2.82
CA PHE A 37 8.83 20.09 1.51
C PHE A 37 10.01 19.91 0.55
N PHE A 38 10.77 20.98 0.26
CA PHE A 38 11.83 20.94 -0.76
C PHE A 38 12.94 19.94 -0.45
N LEU A 39 13.38 19.88 0.82
CA LEU A 39 14.41 18.93 1.24
C LEU A 39 13.91 17.48 1.27
N SER A 40 12.63 17.27 1.55
CA SER A 40 12.01 15.93 1.50
C SER A 40 11.88 15.37 0.07
N LEU A 41 11.96 16.22 -0.99
CA LEU A 41 11.92 15.77 -2.38
C LEU A 41 13.11 14.87 -2.74
N ILE A 42 14.30 15.22 -2.24
CA ILE A 42 15.55 14.50 -2.53
C ILE A 42 15.48 13.02 -2.07
N PRO A 43 15.26 12.71 -0.78
CA PRO A 43 15.14 11.32 -0.32
C PRO A 43 13.93 10.61 -0.93
N LEU A 44 12.84 11.32 -1.26
CA LEU A 44 11.67 10.73 -1.92
C LEU A 44 12.02 10.24 -3.34
N ILE A 45 12.69 11.07 -4.15
CA ILE A 45 13.12 10.72 -5.52
C ILE A 45 14.20 9.65 -5.50
N ILE A 46 15.15 9.73 -4.56
CA ILE A 46 16.17 8.68 -4.37
C ILE A 46 15.51 7.35 -4.01
N SER A 47 14.57 7.35 -3.06
CA SER A 47 13.84 6.13 -2.66
C SER A 47 13.02 5.56 -3.81
N TRP A 48 12.33 6.40 -4.58
CA TRP A 48 11.62 5.97 -5.79
C TRP A 48 12.57 5.34 -6.81
N SER A 49 13.71 5.99 -7.10
CA SER A 49 14.69 5.50 -8.06
C SER A 49 15.29 4.17 -7.61
N TYR A 50 15.64 4.04 -6.33
CA TYR A 50 16.12 2.80 -5.73
C TYR A 50 15.09 1.67 -5.83
N MET A 51 13.83 1.94 -5.51
CA MET A 51 12.75 0.94 -5.59
C MET A 51 12.40 0.59 -7.04
N TYR A 52 12.51 1.53 -7.97
CA TYR A 52 12.36 1.28 -9.40
C TYR A 52 13.46 0.35 -9.93
N LEU A 53 14.73 0.70 -9.68
CA LEU A 53 15.88 -0.08 -10.14
C LEU A 53 15.93 -1.48 -9.51
N SER A 54 15.71 -1.60 -8.20
CA SER A 54 15.68 -2.90 -7.52
C SER A 54 14.56 -3.79 -8.05
N GLY A 55 13.39 -3.24 -8.39
CA GLY A 55 12.32 -4.01 -9.02
C GLY A 55 12.67 -4.46 -10.44
N LEU A 56 13.39 -3.65 -11.22
CA LEU A 56 13.90 -4.08 -12.53
C LEU A 56 14.94 -5.20 -12.42
N MET A 57 15.85 -5.13 -11.44
CA MET A 57 16.81 -6.21 -11.17
C MET A 57 16.08 -7.51 -10.79
N LEU A 58 15.07 -7.44 -9.92
CA LEU A 58 14.28 -8.61 -9.56
C LEU A 58 13.54 -9.18 -10.78
N LEU A 59 13.01 -8.32 -11.66
CA LEU A 59 12.37 -8.74 -12.90
C LEU A 59 13.35 -9.45 -13.84
N GLU A 60 14.57 -8.96 -13.99
CA GLU A 60 15.60 -9.57 -14.83
C GLU A 60 15.97 -10.97 -14.35
N ILE A 61 16.20 -11.12 -13.05
CA ILE A 61 16.45 -12.43 -12.41
C ILE A 61 15.27 -13.37 -12.65
N TYR A 62 14.04 -12.87 -12.49
CA TYR A 62 12.83 -13.68 -12.67
C TYR A 62 12.62 -14.15 -14.12
N ILE A 63 12.91 -13.30 -15.12
CA ILE A 63 12.78 -13.67 -16.54
C ILE A 63 13.92 -14.59 -16.99
N GLY A 64 15.14 -14.35 -16.52
CA GLY A 64 16.33 -15.14 -16.87
C GLY A 64 16.16 -16.64 -16.55
N GLU A 65 15.34 -16.94 -15.55
CA GLU A 65 15.06 -18.30 -15.06
C GLU A 65 13.96 -19.07 -15.84
N LYS A 66 13.60 -18.61 -17.05
CA LYS A 66 12.69 -19.29 -18.01
C LYS A 66 11.38 -19.81 -17.37
N LYS A 67 10.37 -18.95 -17.24
CA LYS A 67 8.89 -19.21 -17.12
C LYS A 67 8.35 -20.21 -16.07
N ASN A 68 9.18 -21.03 -15.41
CA ASN A 68 8.74 -22.15 -14.57
C ASN A 68 9.34 -22.16 -13.16
N ILE A 69 10.11 -21.13 -12.78
CA ILE A 69 10.71 -21.05 -11.45
C ILE A 69 9.94 -20.05 -10.59
N ASN A 70 9.43 -20.57 -9.48
CA ASN A 70 8.70 -19.85 -8.45
C ASN A 70 9.65 -19.02 -7.57
N LEU A 71 9.17 -18.01 -6.83
CA LEU A 71 10.03 -17.14 -6.01
C LEU A 71 10.91 -17.94 -5.04
N THR A 72 10.39 -19.02 -4.46
CA THR A 72 11.15 -19.93 -3.59
C THR A 72 12.19 -20.76 -4.35
N GLY A 73 11.90 -21.11 -5.61
CA GLY A 73 12.87 -21.74 -6.52
C GLY A 73 13.96 -20.77 -6.94
N LEU A 74 13.61 -19.49 -7.14
CA LEU A 74 14.56 -18.41 -7.43
C LEU A 74 15.56 -18.27 -6.28
N LEU A 75 15.05 -18.14 -5.06
CA LEU A 75 15.87 -18.04 -3.84
C LEU A 75 16.78 -19.26 -3.66
N LYS A 76 16.27 -20.47 -3.94
CA LYS A 76 17.08 -21.70 -3.87
C LYS A 76 18.23 -21.67 -4.87
N LYS A 77 17.99 -21.21 -6.08
CA LYS A 77 19.01 -21.19 -7.13
C LYS A 77 20.05 -20.09 -6.91
N THR A 78 19.63 -18.92 -6.44
CA THR A 78 20.54 -17.78 -6.24
C THR A 78 21.31 -17.85 -4.91
N LEU A 79 20.71 -18.38 -3.85
CA LEU A 79 21.26 -18.36 -2.48
C LEU A 79 21.41 -19.76 -1.84
N GLY A 80 21.10 -20.83 -2.57
CA GLY A 80 21.12 -22.20 -2.07
C GLY A 80 19.96 -22.55 -1.14
N ASP A 81 19.97 -23.76 -0.57
CA ASP A 81 18.89 -24.26 0.29
C ASP A 81 18.73 -23.45 1.59
N ARG A 82 19.84 -22.99 2.19
CA ARG A 82 19.79 -22.11 3.37
C ARG A 82 19.15 -20.76 3.03
N GLY A 83 19.53 -20.17 1.89
CA GLY A 83 18.95 -18.92 1.41
C GLY A 83 17.46 -19.03 1.07
N LYS A 84 17.03 -20.18 0.52
CA LYS A 84 15.60 -20.49 0.33
C LYS A 84 14.84 -20.41 1.65
N ILE A 85 15.32 -21.09 2.69
CA ILE A 85 14.62 -21.17 3.99
C ILE A 85 14.54 -19.77 4.63
N ILE A 86 15.67 -19.08 4.71
CA ILE A 86 15.74 -17.73 5.31
C ILE A 86 14.87 -16.75 4.51
N GLY A 87 15.03 -16.72 3.18
CA GLY A 87 14.28 -15.82 2.31
C GLY A 87 12.78 -16.09 2.35
N ALA A 88 12.35 -17.36 2.29
CA ALA A 88 10.94 -17.71 2.42
C ALA A 88 10.37 -17.31 3.80
N GLY A 89 11.13 -17.50 4.87
CA GLY A 89 10.77 -17.04 6.22
C GLY A 89 10.59 -15.52 6.29
N LEU A 90 11.50 -14.75 5.71
CA LEU A 90 11.41 -13.29 5.63
C LEU A 90 10.21 -12.83 4.81
N PHE A 91 9.94 -13.44 3.66
CA PHE A 91 8.75 -13.13 2.86
C PHE A 91 7.45 -13.46 3.61
N LEU A 92 7.38 -14.61 4.29
CA LEU A 92 6.24 -14.96 5.14
C LEU A 92 6.01 -13.92 6.23
N PHE A 93 7.08 -13.57 6.96
CA PHE A 93 7.04 -12.54 8.00
C PHE A 93 6.58 -11.18 7.46
N LEU A 94 7.12 -10.76 6.31
CA LEU A 94 6.74 -9.53 5.63
C LEU A 94 5.25 -9.52 5.26
N PHE A 95 4.77 -10.58 4.60
CA PHE A 95 3.35 -10.69 4.21
C PHE A 95 2.43 -10.65 5.42
N TYR A 96 2.73 -11.43 6.47
CA TYR A 96 1.91 -11.43 7.69
C TYR A 96 1.91 -10.08 8.40
N SER A 97 3.06 -9.40 8.47
CA SER A 97 3.17 -8.08 9.09
C SER A 97 2.32 -7.04 8.36
N ILE A 98 2.44 -6.98 7.02
CA ILE A 98 1.69 -6.02 6.19
C ILE A 98 0.18 -6.31 6.24
N LEU A 99 -0.22 -7.58 6.12
CA LEU A 99 -1.64 -7.96 6.18
C LEU A 99 -2.27 -7.65 7.54
N THR A 100 -1.55 -7.89 8.63
CA THR A 100 -2.01 -7.54 9.98
C THR A 100 -2.20 -6.04 10.12
N ALA A 101 -1.23 -5.24 9.68
CA ALA A 101 -1.30 -3.79 9.73
C ALA A 101 -2.48 -3.24 8.92
N TYR A 102 -2.69 -3.74 7.69
CA TYR A 102 -3.78 -3.28 6.83
C TYR A 102 -5.15 -3.73 7.29
N LEU A 103 -5.31 -4.97 7.76
CA LEU A 103 -6.58 -5.45 8.32
C LEU A 103 -6.99 -4.64 9.56
N ASN A 104 -6.02 -4.28 10.40
CA ASN A 104 -6.24 -3.43 11.55
C ASN A 104 -6.60 -1.99 11.16
N ALA A 105 -5.81 -1.38 10.28
CA ALA A 105 -6.07 0.01 9.85
C ALA A 105 -7.45 0.14 9.18
N SER A 106 -7.83 -0.82 8.32
CA SER A 106 -9.14 -0.82 7.68
C SER A 106 -10.28 -1.18 8.65
N SER A 107 -10.07 -2.00 9.68
CA SER A 107 -11.13 -2.31 10.66
C SER A 107 -11.51 -1.10 11.51
N ILE A 108 -10.54 -0.24 11.86
CA ILE A 108 -10.77 1.04 12.56
C ILE A 108 -11.63 1.96 11.68
N ILE A 109 -11.25 2.14 10.40
CA ILE A 109 -11.99 3.03 9.49
C ILE A 109 -13.42 2.51 9.25
N ILE A 110 -13.62 1.20 9.14
CA ILE A 110 -14.95 0.59 9.04
C ILE A 110 -15.76 0.85 10.31
N GLN A 111 -15.15 0.69 11.48
CA GLN A 111 -15.80 0.94 12.77
C GLN A 111 -16.28 2.39 12.89
N ASP A 112 -15.41 3.35 12.59
CA ASP A 112 -15.74 4.78 12.61
C ASP A 112 -16.83 5.13 11.58
N SER A 113 -16.79 4.49 10.40
CA SER A 113 -17.81 4.68 9.36
C SER A 113 -19.18 4.14 9.79
N ILE A 114 -19.23 2.96 10.42
CA ILE A 114 -20.49 2.41 10.93
C ILE A 114 -21.04 3.26 12.08
N LYS A 115 -20.17 3.68 13.01
CA LYS A 115 -20.55 4.56 14.12
C LYS A 115 -21.12 5.89 13.63
N SER A 116 -20.52 6.50 12.61
CA SER A 116 -20.99 7.78 12.07
C SER A 116 -22.31 7.67 11.29
N ILE A 117 -22.50 6.60 10.50
CA ILE A 117 -23.69 6.43 9.65
C ILE A 117 -24.88 5.87 10.45
N PHE A 118 -24.66 4.79 11.21
CA PHE A 118 -25.73 4.06 11.89
C PHE A 118 -25.86 4.42 13.37
N LYS A 119 -24.92 5.18 13.94
CA LYS A 119 -24.85 5.49 15.39
C LYS A 119 -24.79 4.24 16.28
N ILE A 120 -24.28 3.12 15.73
CA ILE A 120 -24.09 1.86 16.44
C ILE A 120 -22.61 1.73 16.80
N ASP A 121 -22.34 1.54 18.09
CA ASP A 121 -20.98 1.22 18.57
C ASP A 121 -20.74 -0.30 18.45
N ILE A 122 -19.88 -0.66 17.51
CA ILE A 122 -19.47 -2.05 17.24
C ILE A 122 -18.04 -2.22 17.72
N SER A 123 -17.69 -3.40 18.24
CA SER A 123 -16.30 -3.69 18.62
C SER A 123 -15.37 -3.77 17.41
N GLN A 124 -14.15 -3.27 17.55
CA GLN A 124 -13.11 -3.35 16.53
C GLN A 124 -12.79 -4.81 16.12
N THR A 125 -12.88 -5.73 17.08
CA THR A 125 -12.70 -7.17 16.82
C THR A 125 -13.73 -7.68 15.82
N PHE A 126 -14.98 -7.24 15.92
CA PHE A 126 -16.04 -7.63 15.00
C PHE A 126 -15.83 -7.06 13.60
N THR A 127 -15.45 -5.78 13.46
CA THR A 127 -15.16 -5.18 12.15
C THR A 127 -13.94 -5.82 11.49
N LEU A 128 -12.93 -6.21 12.28
CA LEU A 128 -11.77 -6.96 11.80
C LEU A 128 -12.16 -8.37 11.30
N ILE A 129 -13.06 -9.06 12.01
CA ILE A 129 -13.58 -10.37 11.60
C ILE A 129 -14.29 -10.29 10.24
N ILE A 130 -15.21 -9.33 10.10
CA ILE A 130 -15.98 -9.10 8.88
C ILE A 130 -15.05 -8.73 7.71
N ASN A 131 -14.13 -7.80 7.94
CA ASN A 131 -13.19 -7.36 6.91
C ASN A 131 -12.31 -8.52 6.41
N GLY A 132 -11.79 -9.33 7.34
CA GLY A 132 -11.04 -10.54 6.98
C GLY A 132 -11.86 -11.57 6.21
N LEU A 133 -13.14 -11.77 6.55
CA LEU A 133 -14.03 -12.67 5.80
C LEU A 133 -14.33 -12.13 4.40
N LEU A 134 -14.61 -10.84 4.27
CA LEU A 134 -14.87 -10.20 2.98
C LEU A 134 -13.65 -10.33 2.06
N LEU A 135 -12.46 -10.07 2.60
CA LEU A 135 -11.20 -10.26 1.88
C LEU A 135 -11.02 -11.72 1.44
N PHE A 136 -11.30 -12.69 2.32
CA PHE A 136 -11.26 -14.11 2.01
C PHE A 136 -12.13 -14.44 0.79
N PHE A 137 -13.39 -14.01 0.78
CA PHE A 137 -14.30 -14.25 -0.34
C PHE A 137 -13.82 -13.62 -1.65
N ILE A 138 -13.25 -12.41 -1.61
CA ILE A 138 -12.75 -11.75 -2.83
C ILE A 138 -11.57 -12.50 -3.43
N ILE A 139 -10.64 -13.01 -2.61
CA ILE A 139 -9.41 -13.66 -3.09
C ILE A 139 -9.69 -15.05 -3.70
N LEU A 140 -10.79 -15.70 -3.32
CA LEU A 140 -11.25 -16.95 -3.95
C LEU A 140 -11.50 -16.79 -5.45
N PHE A 141 -11.87 -15.59 -5.92
CA PHE A 141 -12.04 -15.34 -7.35
C PHE A 141 -10.71 -15.43 -8.12
N LYS A 142 -10.80 -15.74 -9.42
CA LYS A 142 -9.62 -15.75 -10.32
C LYS A 142 -8.98 -14.36 -10.39
N THR A 143 -7.65 -14.33 -10.60
CA THR A 143 -6.83 -13.11 -10.68
C THR A 143 -7.40 -12.02 -11.62
N ARG A 144 -8.05 -12.41 -12.73
CA ARG A 144 -8.71 -11.46 -13.65
C ARG A 144 -9.88 -10.70 -13.02
N LYS A 145 -10.70 -11.35 -12.19
CA LYS A 145 -11.81 -10.70 -11.49
C LYS A 145 -11.28 -9.78 -10.39
N ILE A 146 -10.23 -10.20 -9.69
CA ILE A 146 -9.56 -9.39 -8.66
C ILE A 146 -8.96 -8.12 -9.29
N ASP A 147 -8.30 -8.22 -10.44
CA ASP A 147 -7.81 -7.06 -11.18
C ASP A 147 -8.95 -6.09 -11.55
N PHE A 148 -10.09 -6.60 -12.04
CA PHE A 148 -11.25 -5.75 -12.33
C PHE A 148 -11.79 -5.02 -11.08
N ILE A 149 -11.93 -5.72 -9.96
CA ILE A 149 -12.34 -5.13 -8.67
C ILE A 149 -11.32 -4.08 -8.23
N ASN A 150 -10.02 -4.40 -8.28
CA ASN A 150 -8.96 -3.47 -7.89
C ASN A 150 -8.97 -2.19 -8.75
N ARG A 151 -9.16 -2.30 -10.07
CA ARG A 151 -9.27 -1.12 -10.95
C ARG A 151 -10.40 -0.21 -10.50
N PHE A 152 -11.58 -0.77 -10.23
CA PHE A 152 -12.73 -0.01 -9.75
C PHE A 152 -12.43 0.71 -8.42
N LEU A 153 -11.83 0.01 -7.46
CA LEU A 153 -11.45 0.58 -6.17
C LEU A 153 -10.39 1.69 -6.31
N VAL A 154 -9.39 1.51 -7.17
CA VAL A 154 -8.36 2.52 -7.45
C VAL A 154 -8.98 3.76 -8.10
N PHE A 155 -9.96 3.62 -9.00
CA PHE A 155 -10.68 4.78 -9.54
C PHE A 155 -11.43 5.56 -8.46
N ILE A 156 -12.10 4.88 -7.54
CA ILE A 156 -12.78 5.53 -6.41
C ILE A 156 -11.76 6.22 -5.49
N MET A 157 -10.64 5.56 -5.18
CA MET A 157 -9.53 6.15 -4.43
C MET A 157 -9.04 7.45 -5.09
N PHE A 158 -8.82 7.44 -6.41
CA PHE A 158 -8.41 8.63 -7.16
C PHE A 158 -9.46 9.72 -7.16
N PHE A 159 -10.75 9.39 -7.20
CA PHE A 159 -11.83 10.35 -7.09
C PHE A 159 -11.75 11.12 -5.75
N PHE A 160 -11.68 10.40 -4.61
CA PHE A 160 -11.55 11.04 -3.30
C PHE A 160 -10.25 11.84 -3.16
N TYR A 161 -9.16 11.29 -3.69
CA TYR A 161 -7.87 11.99 -3.74
C TYR A 161 -7.97 13.33 -4.48
N LEU A 162 -8.58 13.36 -5.67
CA LEU A 162 -8.73 14.58 -6.46
C LEU A 162 -9.65 15.60 -5.76
N CYS A 163 -10.72 15.16 -5.08
CA CYS A 163 -11.54 16.05 -4.26
C CYS A 163 -10.72 16.69 -3.14
N LEU A 164 -9.91 15.90 -2.41
CA LEU A 164 -9.06 16.42 -1.33
C LEU A 164 -7.98 17.36 -1.85
N VAL A 165 -7.35 17.01 -2.97
CA VAL A 165 -6.36 17.87 -3.65
C VAL A 165 -6.99 19.19 -4.06
N GLY A 166 -8.16 19.15 -4.68
CA GLY A 166 -8.91 20.35 -5.09
C GLY A 166 -9.21 21.25 -3.90
N LEU A 167 -9.79 20.70 -2.83
CA LEU A 167 -10.13 21.47 -1.62
C LEU A 167 -8.89 21.99 -0.88
N GLY A 168 -7.85 21.17 -0.78
CA GLY A 168 -6.61 21.52 -0.07
C GLY A 168 -5.78 22.57 -0.81
N SER A 169 -5.82 22.57 -2.14
CA SER A 169 -5.06 23.52 -2.96
C SER A 169 -5.40 25.00 -2.67
N PHE A 170 -6.65 25.29 -2.31
CA PHE A 170 -7.09 26.64 -1.94
C PHE A 170 -6.62 27.09 -0.54
N GLN A 171 -6.06 26.17 0.26
CA GLN A 171 -5.66 26.42 1.64
C GLN A 171 -4.13 26.41 1.83
N VAL A 172 -3.38 26.16 0.75
CA VAL A 172 -1.92 26.16 0.77
C VAL A 172 -1.41 27.58 0.97
N ASN A 173 -0.59 27.78 2.00
CA ASN A 173 0.20 28.99 2.18
C ASN A 173 1.67 28.70 1.85
N LEU A 174 2.23 29.42 0.87
CA LEU A 174 3.61 29.25 0.42
C LEU A 174 4.64 29.58 1.51
N GLU A 175 4.29 30.45 2.47
CA GLU A 175 5.18 30.80 3.59
C GLU A 175 5.52 29.60 4.46
N ASN A 176 4.63 28.60 4.52
CA ASN A 176 4.86 27.37 5.30
C ASN A 176 6.06 26.56 4.78
N PHE A 177 6.45 26.74 3.53
CA PHE A 177 7.61 26.04 2.95
C PHE A 177 8.97 26.67 3.30
N ILE A 178 8.97 27.89 3.86
CA ILE A 178 10.19 28.68 4.17
C ILE A 178 10.70 28.38 5.60
N THR A 179 10.00 27.51 6.33
CA THR A 179 10.25 27.23 7.75
C THR A 179 11.55 26.45 7.99
N SER A 180 12.13 26.61 9.18
CA SER A 180 13.48 26.14 9.52
C SER A 180 13.67 24.64 9.25
N HIS A 181 14.58 24.34 8.34
CA HIS A 181 14.88 22.99 7.92
C HIS A 181 15.92 22.32 8.82
N ASN A 182 15.61 21.14 9.35
CA ASN A 182 16.62 20.29 9.97
C ASN A 182 17.13 19.28 8.94
N VAL A 183 18.32 19.48 8.40
CA VAL A 183 18.90 18.61 7.37
C VAL A 183 19.12 17.18 7.90
N ASN A 184 19.35 17.02 9.21
CA ASN A 184 19.59 15.71 9.81
C ASN A 184 18.34 14.83 9.85
N THR A 185 17.14 15.39 9.73
CA THR A 185 15.89 14.61 9.78
C THR A 185 15.54 13.92 8.46
N ILE A 186 16.20 14.31 7.36
CA ILE A 186 16.00 13.75 6.02
C ILE A 186 16.25 12.23 5.99
N ILE A 187 17.27 11.77 6.72
CA ILE A 187 17.66 10.35 6.75
C ILE A 187 16.59 9.50 7.45
N TYR A 188 15.92 10.05 8.48
CA TYR A 188 14.89 9.31 9.21
C TYR A 188 13.60 9.11 8.39
N ALA A 189 13.35 9.92 7.36
CA ALA A 189 12.21 9.75 6.46
C ALA A 189 12.43 8.67 5.39
N MET A 190 13.68 8.37 5.03
CA MET A 190 14.00 7.42 3.95
C MET A 190 13.37 6.03 4.10
N PRO A 191 13.41 5.36 5.28
CA PRO A 191 12.79 4.05 5.43
C PRO A 191 11.29 4.05 5.10
N VAL A 192 10.58 5.12 5.47
CA VAL A 192 9.14 5.27 5.19
C VAL A 192 8.91 5.50 3.69
N PHE A 193 9.75 6.29 3.03
CA PHE A 193 9.68 6.47 1.57
C PHE A 193 9.96 5.18 0.80
N ILE A 194 11.01 4.44 1.19
CA ILE A 194 11.36 3.15 0.57
C ILE A 194 10.18 2.18 0.68
N VAL A 195 9.62 2.00 1.88
CA VAL A 195 8.49 1.07 2.08
C VAL A 195 7.24 1.51 1.32
N SER A 196 7.00 2.82 1.17
CA SER A 196 5.85 3.35 0.41
C SER A 196 5.92 3.02 -1.08
N PHE A 197 7.12 2.86 -1.65
CA PHE A 197 7.30 2.39 -3.02
C PHE A 197 7.43 0.86 -3.13
N GLY A 198 7.00 0.08 -2.13
CA GLY A 198 7.04 -1.38 -2.16
C GLY A 198 6.05 -2.00 -3.16
N TYR A 199 6.56 -2.58 -4.25
CA TYR A 199 5.75 -3.33 -5.23
C TYR A 199 6.40 -4.65 -5.70
N GLN A 200 7.60 -4.97 -5.21
CA GLN A 200 8.42 -6.08 -5.71
C GLN A 200 7.73 -7.44 -5.56
N ASN A 201 6.88 -7.60 -4.54
CA ASN A 201 6.05 -8.78 -4.35
C ASN A 201 5.04 -9.04 -5.49
N LEU A 202 4.67 -8.02 -6.27
CA LEU A 202 3.78 -8.14 -7.42
C LEU A 202 4.49 -8.58 -8.71
N ILE A 203 5.83 -8.52 -8.76
CA ILE A 203 6.59 -8.84 -9.99
C ILE A 203 6.27 -10.23 -10.54
N PRO A 204 6.24 -11.32 -9.73
CA PRO A 204 5.84 -12.64 -10.23
C PRO A 204 4.41 -12.65 -10.79
N THR A 205 3.47 -12.06 -10.05
CA THR A 205 2.04 -11.99 -10.42
C THR A 205 1.84 -11.23 -11.75
N ILE A 206 2.51 -10.09 -11.92
CA ILE A 206 2.41 -9.25 -13.12
C ILE A 206 3.10 -9.94 -14.31
N SER A 207 4.23 -10.61 -14.07
CA SER A 207 4.95 -11.34 -15.10
C SER A 207 4.10 -12.46 -15.68
N HIS A 208 3.43 -13.25 -14.82
CA HIS A 208 2.47 -14.26 -15.27
C HIS A 208 1.25 -13.62 -15.98
N TYR A 209 0.72 -12.50 -15.45
CA TYR A 209 -0.46 -11.83 -16.02
C TYR A 209 -0.21 -11.23 -17.42
N LEU A 210 1.01 -10.74 -17.67
CA LEU A 210 1.44 -10.18 -18.96
C LEU A 210 2.11 -11.21 -19.87
N ASN A 211 1.97 -12.51 -19.57
CA ASN A 211 2.56 -13.61 -20.34
C ASN A 211 4.08 -13.46 -20.57
N TYR A 212 4.80 -12.90 -19.59
CA TYR A 212 6.24 -12.67 -19.63
C TYR A 212 6.71 -11.74 -20.77
N ASP A 213 5.84 -10.86 -21.29
CA ASP A 213 6.26 -9.81 -22.22
C ASP A 213 7.04 -8.70 -21.48
N ILE A 214 8.37 -8.74 -21.62
CA ILE A 214 9.31 -7.85 -20.95
C ILE A 214 8.99 -6.37 -21.20
N LYS A 215 8.63 -6.00 -22.43
CA LYS A 215 8.35 -4.60 -22.78
C LYS A 215 7.11 -4.11 -22.04
N SER A 216 6.06 -4.92 -22.04
CA SER A 216 4.82 -4.64 -21.32
C SER A 216 5.02 -4.57 -19.81
N ILE A 217 5.81 -5.48 -19.22
CA ILE A 217 6.08 -5.50 -17.77
C ILE A 217 6.90 -4.27 -17.36
N LYS A 218 8.00 -3.97 -18.06
CA LYS A 218 8.82 -2.77 -17.79
C LYS A 218 7.98 -1.49 -17.91
N SER A 219 7.12 -1.41 -18.94
CA SER A 219 6.22 -0.27 -19.10
C SER A 219 5.19 -0.17 -17.98
N ALA A 220 4.64 -1.29 -17.50
CA ALA A 220 3.69 -1.28 -16.39
C ALA A 220 4.36 -0.84 -15.09
N ILE A 221 5.55 -1.35 -14.78
CA ILE A 221 6.36 -0.95 -13.61
C ILE A 221 6.63 0.54 -13.64
N PHE A 222 7.22 1.04 -14.73
CA PHE A 222 7.56 2.47 -14.83
C PHE A 222 6.34 3.37 -14.68
N ARG A 223 5.24 3.07 -15.40
CA ARG A 223 4.01 3.86 -15.33
C ARG A 223 3.34 3.79 -13.95
N GLY A 224 3.38 2.65 -13.28
CA GLY A 224 2.76 2.47 -11.97
C GLY A 224 3.52 3.19 -10.86
N THR A 225 4.85 3.11 -10.87
CA THR A 225 5.69 3.76 -9.87
C THR A 225 5.78 5.27 -10.08
N ILE A 226 5.88 5.75 -11.33
CA ILE A 226 5.88 7.20 -11.61
C ILE A 226 4.54 7.84 -11.27
N LEU A 227 3.42 7.14 -11.50
CA LEU A 227 2.09 7.62 -11.08
C LEU A 227 2.03 7.78 -9.57
N SER A 228 2.54 6.79 -8.82
CA SER A 228 2.62 6.87 -7.36
C SER A 228 3.51 8.03 -6.88
N LEU A 229 4.66 8.25 -7.53
CA LEU A 229 5.53 9.38 -7.22
C LEU A 229 4.81 10.72 -7.40
N ILE A 230 4.13 10.93 -8.53
CA ILE A 230 3.37 12.16 -8.81
C ILE A 230 2.30 12.38 -7.73
N VAL A 231 1.56 11.32 -7.38
CA VAL A 231 0.53 11.37 -6.33
C VAL A 231 1.13 11.78 -4.98
N TYR A 232 2.30 11.23 -4.62
CA TYR A 232 2.98 11.60 -3.38
C TYR A 232 3.52 13.03 -3.39
N LEU A 233 4.04 13.51 -4.52
CA LEU A 233 4.54 14.87 -4.65
C LEU A 233 3.41 15.89 -4.45
N ILE A 234 2.29 15.70 -5.15
CA ILE A 234 1.10 16.56 -5.02
C ILE A 234 0.55 16.49 -3.59
N TRP A 235 0.46 15.28 -3.03
CA TRP A 235 -0.06 15.10 -1.67
C TRP A 235 0.80 15.79 -0.62
N ASN A 236 2.11 15.60 -0.65
CA ASN A 236 3.03 16.26 0.28
C ASN A 236 3.02 17.78 0.10
N PHE A 237 2.98 18.27 -1.14
CA PHE A 237 2.89 19.71 -1.41
C PHE A 237 1.68 20.33 -0.72
N ILE A 238 0.50 19.73 -0.89
CA ILE A 238 -0.74 20.25 -0.33
C ILE A 238 -0.73 20.17 1.19
N ILE A 239 -0.44 18.99 1.75
CA ILE A 239 -0.50 18.79 3.19
C ILE A 239 0.54 19.64 3.91
N LEU A 240 1.81 19.66 3.47
CA LEU A 240 2.84 20.50 4.09
C LEU A 240 2.55 21.99 3.88
N GLY A 241 1.96 22.37 2.75
CA GLY A 241 1.52 23.74 2.49
C GLY A 241 0.39 24.22 3.40
N MET A 242 -0.37 23.29 4.01
CA MET A 242 -1.45 23.61 4.96
C MET A 242 -0.99 23.61 6.42
N ILE A 243 0.13 22.96 6.76
CA ILE A 243 0.62 22.90 8.15
C ILE A 243 1.26 24.23 8.55
N SER A 244 0.68 24.89 9.55
CA SER A 244 1.32 26.01 10.25
C SER A 244 2.23 25.50 11.37
N ASN A 245 3.35 26.19 11.64
CA ASN A 245 4.35 25.83 12.67
C ASN A 245 3.80 25.59 14.09
N LYS A 246 2.56 25.99 14.39
CA LYS A 246 1.98 25.93 15.75
C LYS A 246 1.04 24.74 16.00
N SER A 247 0.70 23.91 15.02
CA SER A 247 -0.46 22.98 15.12
C SER A 247 -0.11 21.49 15.12
N LEU A 248 0.95 21.07 15.80
CA LEU A 248 1.39 19.67 15.77
C LEU A 248 1.43 19.00 17.14
N SER A 249 0.26 18.54 17.60
CA SER A 249 0.17 17.44 18.57
C SER A 249 0.28 16.12 17.79
N MET A 250 1.49 15.51 17.77
CA MET A 250 1.80 14.25 17.09
C MET A 250 1.15 12.99 17.73
N THR A 251 0.17 13.17 18.62
CA THR A 251 -0.46 12.07 19.37
C THR A 251 -1.70 11.48 18.67
N GLU A 252 -2.13 12.04 17.54
CA GLU A 252 -3.39 11.67 16.87
C GLU A 252 -3.18 10.77 15.65
N SER A 253 -4.22 10.04 15.25
CA SER A 253 -4.18 9.23 14.03
C SER A 253 -3.95 10.10 12.79
N ASN A 254 -3.28 9.56 11.77
CA ASN A 254 -2.95 10.30 10.55
C ASN A 254 -4.19 10.93 9.89
N THR A 255 -5.34 10.24 9.90
CA THR A 255 -6.59 10.75 9.32
C THR A 255 -7.17 11.93 10.10
N ILE A 256 -7.16 11.88 11.43
CA ILE A 256 -7.62 12.98 12.29
C ILE A 256 -6.70 14.18 12.13
N PHE A 257 -5.38 13.94 12.15
CA PHE A 257 -4.38 14.97 11.93
C PHE A 257 -4.64 15.71 10.60
N ILE A 258 -4.75 14.97 9.48
CA ILE A 258 -4.98 15.57 8.16
C ILE A 258 -6.32 16.33 8.13
N THR A 259 -7.37 15.79 8.77
CA THR A 259 -8.69 16.45 8.81
C THR A 259 -8.63 17.81 9.48
N ARG A 260 -7.83 17.95 10.54
CA ARG A 260 -7.67 19.23 11.28
C ARG A 260 -6.88 20.29 10.53
N LEU A 261 -6.07 19.91 9.54
CA LEU A 261 -5.35 20.87 8.71
C LEU A 261 -6.29 21.70 7.83
N PHE A 262 -7.48 21.18 7.54
CA PHE A 262 -8.46 21.94 6.78
C PHE A 262 -9.10 23.02 7.65
N LYS A 263 -9.04 24.28 7.19
CA LYS A 263 -9.54 25.48 7.89
C LYS A 263 -10.98 25.35 8.39
N TYR A 264 -11.81 24.62 7.64
CA TYR A 264 -13.16 24.24 8.03
C TYR A 264 -13.21 22.74 8.19
N SER A 265 -12.81 22.24 9.36
CA SER A 265 -12.93 20.83 9.74
C SER A 265 -14.41 20.43 9.76
N SER A 266 -14.93 20.03 8.59
CA SER A 266 -16.31 19.65 8.41
C SER A 266 -16.46 18.12 8.38
N PRO A 267 -17.63 17.59 8.75
CA PRO A 267 -17.95 16.17 8.58
C PRO A 267 -17.69 15.68 7.15
N MET A 268 -17.85 16.56 6.14
CA MET A 268 -17.58 16.25 4.74
C MET A 268 -16.09 15.98 4.48
N ILE A 269 -15.17 16.77 5.03
CA ILE A 269 -13.72 16.56 4.84
C ILE A 269 -13.27 15.27 5.52
N MET A 270 -13.78 15.02 6.73
CA MET A 270 -13.51 13.77 7.44
C MET A 270 -14.04 12.56 6.65
N PHE A 271 -15.23 12.67 6.04
CA PHE A 271 -15.76 11.66 5.13
C PHE A 271 -14.85 11.43 3.92
N LEU A 272 -14.39 12.49 3.26
CA LEU A 272 -13.48 12.38 2.10
C LEU A 272 -12.15 11.71 2.48
N ILE A 273 -11.53 12.11 3.59
CA ILE A 273 -10.25 11.54 4.07
C ILE A 273 -10.42 10.08 4.47
N ASN A 274 -11.46 9.75 5.24
CA ASN A 274 -11.70 8.37 5.67
C ASN A 274 -11.98 7.45 4.49
N ASN A 275 -12.77 7.89 3.49
CA ASN A 275 -12.98 7.10 2.28
C ASN A 275 -11.71 6.97 1.45
N PHE A 276 -10.95 8.05 1.26
CA PHE A 276 -9.65 7.98 0.58
C PHE A 276 -8.71 6.96 1.25
N ALA A 277 -8.56 7.06 2.58
CA ALA A 277 -7.76 6.14 3.39
C ALA A 277 -8.25 4.70 3.25
N PHE A 278 -9.57 4.48 3.36
CA PHE A 278 -10.20 3.17 3.24
C PHE A 278 -9.90 2.52 1.89
N PHE A 279 -10.14 3.22 0.79
CA PHE A 279 -9.91 2.67 -0.55
C PHE A 279 -8.42 2.43 -0.80
N ALA A 280 -7.54 3.32 -0.35
CA ALA A 280 -6.08 3.14 -0.49
C ALA A 280 -5.59 1.90 0.29
N ILE A 281 -6.06 1.70 1.51
CA ILE A 281 -5.72 0.52 2.32
C ILE A 281 -6.28 -0.74 1.69
N ILE A 282 -7.54 -0.75 1.25
CA ILE A 282 -8.16 -1.95 0.66
C ILE A 282 -7.51 -2.34 -0.67
N THR A 283 -7.20 -1.38 -1.55
CA THR A 283 -6.51 -1.71 -2.81
C THR A 283 -5.17 -2.36 -2.53
N SER A 284 -4.40 -1.82 -1.59
CA SER A 284 -3.11 -2.39 -1.20
C SER A 284 -3.24 -3.74 -0.49
N LEU A 285 -4.29 -3.92 0.33
CA LEU A 285 -4.59 -5.18 1.01
C LEU A 285 -4.93 -6.28 0.00
N LEU A 286 -5.69 -5.95 -1.04
CA LEU A 286 -6.04 -6.88 -2.12
C LEU A 286 -4.80 -7.29 -2.94
N THR A 287 -3.94 -6.34 -3.30
CA THR A 287 -2.72 -6.64 -4.07
C THR A 287 -1.72 -7.48 -3.28
N VAL A 288 -1.50 -7.16 -2.00
CA VAL A 288 -0.59 -7.92 -1.13
C VAL A 288 -1.13 -9.32 -0.89
N SER A 289 -2.44 -9.46 -0.65
CA SER A 289 -3.08 -10.75 -0.43
C SER A 289 -3.04 -11.64 -1.67
N LEU A 290 -3.25 -11.06 -2.86
CA LEU A 290 -3.11 -11.77 -4.13
C LEU A 290 -1.68 -12.28 -4.32
N SER A 291 -0.68 -11.43 -4.07
CA SER A 291 0.73 -11.81 -4.14
C SER A 291 1.06 -12.91 -3.14
N PHE A 292 0.48 -12.87 -1.93
CA PHE A 292 0.75 -13.87 -0.92
C PHE A 292 0.12 -15.23 -1.25
N VAL A 293 -1.11 -15.25 -1.76
CA VAL A 293 -1.74 -16.49 -2.23
C VAL A 293 -0.94 -17.12 -3.37
N ASN A 294 -0.49 -16.32 -4.34
CA ASN A 294 0.34 -16.82 -5.44
C ASN A 294 1.69 -17.32 -4.91
N PHE A 295 2.34 -16.62 -3.98
CA PHE A 295 3.58 -17.06 -3.35
C PHE A 295 3.41 -18.42 -2.64
N LEU A 296 2.31 -18.63 -1.93
CA LEU A 296 2.03 -19.89 -1.25
C LEU A 296 1.70 -21.02 -2.24
N SER A 297 0.90 -20.76 -3.29
CA SER A 297 0.61 -21.76 -4.32
C SER A 297 1.87 -22.18 -5.06
N ASP A 298 2.76 -21.22 -5.31
CA ASP A 298 4.02 -21.44 -5.99
C ASP A 298 5.03 -22.22 -5.10
N SER A 299 4.91 -22.15 -3.77
CA SER A 299 5.78 -22.89 -2.87
C SER A 299 5.42 -24.37 -2.71
N SER A 300 4.24 -24.79 -3.17
CA SER A 300 3.68 -26.12 -2.90
C SER A 300 3.58 -26.93 -4.18
N GLU A 301 4.27 -28.07 -4.23
CA GLU A 301 4.17 -29.04 -5.34
C GLU A 301 2.79 -29.73 -5.39
N SER A 302 2.00 -29.63 -4.31
CA SER A 302 0.67 -30.21 -4.18
C SER A 302 -0.38 -29.24 -4.73
N GLN A 303 -1.29 -29.73 -5.59
CA GLN A 303 -2.49 -29.03 -6.07
C GLN A 303 -3.48 -28.71 -4.93
N LYS A 304 -3.07 -28.00 -3.87
CA LYS A 304 -4.03 -27.59 -2.83
C LYS A 304 -4.95 -26.51 -3.37
N ASN A 305 -6.22 -26.61 -2.99
CA ASN A 305 -7.26 -25.67 -3.36
C ASN A 305 -6.89 -24.23 -2.97
N ARG A 306 -7.11 -23.27 -3.87
CA ARG A 306 -6.93 -21.81 -3.65
C ARG A 306 -7.52 -21.33 -2.31
N ALA A 307 -8.60 -21.97 -1.85
CA ALA A 307 -9.23 -21.72 -0.56
C ALA A 307 -8.31 -21.97 0.65
N PHE A 308 -7.46 -23.01 0.60
CA PHE A 308 -6.50 -23.31 1.67
C PHE A 308 -5.45 -22.21 1.79
N TYR A 309 -4.85 -21.78 0.68
CA TYR A 309 -3.87 -20.69 0.69
C TYR A 309 -4.50 -19.37 1.14
N THR A 310 -5.73 -19.09 0.71
CA THR A 310 -6.48 -17.90 1.13
C THR A 310 -6.81 -17.96 2.64
N ALA A 311 -7.03 -19.15 3.20
CA ALA A 311 -7.21 -19.30 4.64
C ALA A 311 -5.88 -19.03 5.38
N CYS A 312 -4.77 -19.55 4.87
CA CYS A 312 -3.44 -19.30 5.43
C CYS A 312 -3.04 -17.82 5.37
N THR A 313 -3.51 -17.03 4.40
CA THR A 313 -3.20 -15.60 4.36
C THR A 313 -3.94 -14.79 5.43
N ILE A 314 -5.12 -15.25 5.87
CA ILE A 314 -6.03 -14.46 6.71
C ILE A 314 -6.05 -14.93 8.16
N ILE A 315 -5.83 -16.22 8.43
CA ILE A 315 -5.91 -16.79 9.79
C ILE A 315 -4.80 -16.25 10.70
N PRO A 316 -3.50 -16.31 10.34
CA PRO A 316 -2.41 -15.90 11.24
C PRO A 316 -2.39 -14.40 11.59
N PRO A 317 -2.66 -13.46 10.66
CA PRO A 317 -2.78 -12.04 11.01
C PRO A 317 -3.79 -11.75 12.12
N ARG A 318 -4.88 -12.53 12.19
CA ARG A 318 -5.93 -12.36 13.21
C ARG A 318 -5.44 -12.78 14.60
N TYR A 319 -4.67 -13.87 14.67
CA TYR A 319 -4.05 -14.31 15.93
C TYR A 319 -3.00 -13.32 16.41
N PHE A 320 -2.16 -12.80 15.50
CA PHE A 320 -1.14 -11.82 15.84
C PHE A 320 -1.76 -10.51 16.35
N PHE A 321 -2.88 -10.09 15.77
CA PHE A 321 -3.65 -8.96 16.29
C PHE A 321 -4.24 -9.24 17.68
N SER A 322 -4.89 -10.40 17.90
CA SER A 322 -5.43 -10.78 19.21
C SER A 322 -4.34 -10.81 20.30
N TYR A 323 -3.13 -11.22 19.93
CA TYR A 323 -1.96 -11.19 20.82
C TYR A 323 -1.48 -9.75 21.08
N ARG A 324 -1.35 -8.92 20.04
CA ARG A 324 -0.99 -7.50 20.17
C ARG A 324 -2.02 -6.74 21.01
N SER A 325 -3.32 -6.90 20.77
CA SER A 325 -4.37 -6.21 21.53
C SER A 325 -4.39 -6.59 23.01
N LYS A 326 -3.93 -7.81 23.36
CA LYS A 326 -3.81 -8.29 24.74
C LYS A 326 -2.55 -7.83 25.46
N HIS A 327 -1.47 -7.51 24.76
CA HIS A 327 -0.16 -7.21 25.37
C HIS A 327 0.37 -5.81 25.09
N PHE A 328 -0.17 -5.13 24.08
CA PHE A 328 0.13 -3.74 23.73
C PHE A 328 -1.18 -3.01 23.40
N PRO A 329 -2.05 -2.76 24.39
CA PRO A 329 -3.19 -1.87 24.19
C PRO A 329 -2.67 -0.51 23.73
N SER A 330 -3.22 0.00 22.63
CA SER A 330 -2.93 1.35 22.15
C SER A 330 -3.16 2.34 23.28
N CYS A 331 -2.11 3.05 23.70
CA CYS A 331 -2.29 4.26 24.51
C CYS A 331 -3.19 5.20 23.71
N SER A 332 -4.35 5.46 24.29
CA SER A 332 -5.40 6.37 23.84
C SER A 332 -4.89 7.77 23.58
#